data_AF-A0A956FNC2-F1
#
_entry.id   AF-A0A956FNC2-F1
#
_cell.length_a   1.000
_cell.length_b   1.000
_cell.length_c   1.000
_cell.angle_alpha   90.00
_cell.angle_beta   90.00
_cell.angle_gamma   90.00
#
_symmetry.space_group_name_H-M   'P 1'
#
loop_
_entity.id
_entity.type
_entity.pdbx_description
1 polymer ?
#
loop_
_entity_poly.entity_id
_entity_poly.type
_entity_poly.pdbx_seq_one_letter_code
_entity_poly.pdbx_strand_id
1 'polypeptide(L)'
;MLLLALVPACSDRSTMDDAAAGGTDDDGATDGSADDTTEAPACEWEPAPIPVPFDDTPAPECQYLVSEGEIAPVTIRIVNEGDEVLYLTGPGSCIRTHFALRDADDRPFPAPECVSACEDALEGNCGCLANCPLVGTIALHPGGAFEAPWDGYTVSTQEASPECAGDCAGECGLRGPPTAGPMSVLLAVASTLDCGDDCDCEPNAEGYCIVPGYPEAFPSIVERTVAWPTPCPVVELTLP
;
A
#
# COMPACT_ATOMS: atom_id res chain seq x y z
N MET A 1 -23.53 -18.11 16.46
CA MET A 1 -24.51 -17.66 15.45
C MET A 1 -23.87 -16.45 14.78
N LEU A 2 -23.06 -16.71 13.75
CA LEU A 2 -22.21 -15.72 13.07
C LEU A 2 -23.05 -15.04 11.98
N LEU A 3 -23.18 -13.71 12.03
CA LEU A 3 -23.67 -12.93 10.88
C LEU A 3 -22.48 -12.67 9.94
N LEU A 4 -22.52 -13.28 8.77
CA LEU A 4 -21.73 -12.88 7.60
C LEU A 4 -22.36 -11.59 7.04
N ALA A 5 -21.64 -10.47 7.11
CA ALA A 5 -22.00 -9.26 6.36
C ALA A 5 -21.45 -9.40 4.93
N LEU A 6 -22.37 -9.35 3.97
CA LEU A 6 -22.10 -9.36 2.53
C LEU A 6 -21.48 -8.03 2.11
N VAL A 7 -20.31 -8.10 1.46
CA VAL A 7 -19.76 -7.02 0.65
C VAL A 7 -20.67 -6.81 -0.57
N PRO A 8 -21.11 -5.58 -0.90
CA PRO A 8 -21.85 -5.34 -2.14
C PRO A 8 -20.90 -5.49 -3.33
N ALA A 9 -21.21 -6.47 -4.19
CA ALA A 9 -20.60 -6.62 -5.50
C ALA A 9 -20.98 -5.43 -6.39
N CYS A 10 -19.98 -4.78 -7.00
CA CYS A 10 -20.20 -3.93 -8.16
C CYS A 10 -20.70 -4.82 -9.31
N SER A 11 -21.99 -4.71 -9.63
CA SER A 11 -22.60 -5.47 -10.72
C SER A 11 -22.09 -4.98 -12.07
N ASP A 12 -21.48 -5.92 -12.79
CA ASP A 12 -21.30 -5.93 -14.24
C ASP A 12 -22.61 -5.59 -14.98
N ARG A 13 -22.55 -4.61 -15.88
CA ARG A 13 -23.56 -4.39 -16.92
C ARG A 13 -22.90 -4.55 -18.28
N SER A 14 -22.83 -5.80 -18.74
CA SER A 14 -22.57 -6.13 -20.13
C SER A 14 -23.64 -7.11 -20.62
N THR A 15 -24.57 -6.62 -21.44
CA THR A 15 -25.38 -7.45 -22.33
C THR A 15 -25.03 -7.07 -23.75
N MET A 16 -24.26 -7.94 -24.40
CA MET A 16 -24.14 -8.06 -25.86
C MET A 16 -25.23 -9.00 -26.40
N ASP A 17 -25.38 -8.98 -27.74
CA ASP A 17 -26.26 -9.74 -28.65
C ASP A 17 -27.63 -9.07 -28.93
N ASP A 18 -28.10 -8.87 -30.17
CA ASP A 18 -27.63 -9.33 -31.48
C ASP A 18 -28.30 -8.54 -32.64
N ALA A 19 -27.80 -8.77 -33.85
CA ALA A 19 -27.95 -8.06 -35.13
C ALA A 19 -29.36 -7.78 -35.72
N ALA A 20 -29.45 -6.72 -36.54
CA ALA A 20 -30.23 -6.71 -37.79
C ALA A 20 -29.77 -5.60 -38.76
N ALA A 21 -29.66 -5.97 -40.05
CA ALA A 21 -29.25 -5.14 -41.18
C ALA A 21 -30.32 -4.16 -41.68
N GLY A 22 -29.89 -3.03 -42.26
CA GLY A 22 -30.73 -2.15 -43.08
C GLY A 22 -30.13 -0.75 -43.19
N GLY A 23 -29.60 -0.40 -44.36
CA GLY A 23 -28.90 0.88 -44.59
C GLY A 23 -29.80 2.06 -44.91
N THR A 24 -29.20 3.25 -44.95
CA THR A 24 -29.32 4.31 -45.98
C THR A 24 -28.39 5.46 -45.60
N ASP A 25 -27.81 6.10 -46.61
CA ASP A 25 -27.01 7.31 -46.55
C ASP A 25 -27.76 8.47 -45.85
N ASP A 26 -27.06 9.24 -45.00
CA ASP A 26 -27.41 10.64 -44.74
C ASP A 26 -26.17 11.43 -44.27
N ASP A 27 -25.89 12.51 -44.99
CA ASP A 27 -24.86 13.51 -44.72
C ASP A 27 -25.35 14.46 -43.62
N GLY A 28 -24.66 14.47 -42.47
CA GLY A 28 -25.03 15.36 -41.37
C GLY A 28 -23.89 15.62 -40.41
N ALA A 29 -23.15 16.70 -40.66
CA ALA A 29 -22.17 17.24 -39.73
C ALA A 29 -22.83 17.64 -38.39
N THR A 30 -22.32 17.10 -37.28
CA THR A 30 -22.40 17.76 -35.97
C THR A 30 -21.08 17.64 -35.23
N ASP A 31 -20.42 18.79 -35.14
CA ASP A 31 -19.30 19.08 -34.26
C ASP A 31 -19.82 19.02 -32.82
N GLY A 32 -19.54 17.92 -32.14
CA GLY A 32 -20.00 17.65 -30.78
C GLY A 32 -18.80 17.28 -29.92
N SER A 33 -18.01 18.29 -29.52
CA SER A 33 -17.12 18.16 -28.37
C SER A 33 -17.99 17.89 -27.14
N ALA A 34 -18.20 16.62 -26.83
CA ALA A 34 -18.59 16.18 -25.51
C ALA A 34 -17.35 16.32 -24.63
N ASP A 35 -17.24 17.47 -23.99
CA ASP A 35 -16.36 17.67 -22.84
C ASP A 35 -16.98 16.85 -21.69
N ASP A 36 -16.71 15.54 -21.73
CA ASP A 36 -17.11 14.59 -20.70
C ASP A 36 -16.03 14.58 -19.62
N THR A 37 -15.89 15.71 -18.92
CA THR A 37 -15.24 15.71 -17.60
C THR A 37 -16.21 15.09 -16.62
N THR A 38 -16.40 13.77 -16.71
CA THR A 38 -16.94 12.98 -15.60
C THR A 38 -15.92 13.06 -14.48
N GLU A 39 -16.11 14.05 -13.61
CA GLU A 39 -15.44 14.16 -12.33
C GLU A 39 -15.67 12.84 -11.59
N ALA A 40 -14.58 12.10 -11.31
CA ALA A 40 -14.66 10.82 -10.64
C ALA A 40 -15.49 10.98 -9.35
N PRO A 41 -16.47 10.10 -9.08
CA PRO A 41 -17.34 10.25 -7.92
C PRO A 41 -16.49 10.35 -6.66
N ALA A 42 -16.67 11.44 -5.91
CA ALA A 42 -16.08 11.60 -4.59
C ALA A 42 -16.43 10.36 -3.77
N CYS A 43 -15.43 9.62 -3.29
CA CYS A 43 -15.66 8.48 -2.44
C CYS A 43 -16.28 8.98 -1.13
N GLU A 44 -17.61 8.87 -1.01
CA GLU A 44 -18.33 9.16 0.22
C GLU A 44 -18.16 7.97 1.18
N TRP A 45 -16.99 7.88 1.82
CA TRP A 45 -16.81 7.02 2.98
C TRP A 45 -16.85 7.87 4.25
N GLU A 46 -17.73 7.52 5.19
CA GLU A 46 -17.68 8.06 6.54
C GLU A 46 -16.60 7.30 7.33
N PRO A 47 -15.51 7.96 7.75
CA PRO A 47 -14.47 7.28 8.50
C PRO A 47 -15.02 6.76 9.82
N ALA A 48 -14.70 5.51 10.13
CA ALA A 48 -14.86 5.01 11.48
C ALA A 48 -14.10 5.94 12.45
N PRO A 49 -14.63 6.20 13.66
CA PRO A 49 -13.92 7.03 14.63
C PRO A 49 -12.52 6.47 14.87
N ILE A 50 -11.51 7.30 14.61
CA ILE A 50 -10.11 6.92 14.76
C ILE A 50 -9.89 6.62 16.25
N PRO A 51 -9.33 5.45 16.61
CA PRO A 51 -8.79 5.25 17.94
C PRO A 51 -7.82 6.39 18.26
N VAL A 52 -7.90 6.94 19.48
CA VAL A 52 -7.05 8.07 19.89
C VAL A 52 -5.58 7.69 19.63
N PRO A 53 -4.79 8.51 18.93
CA PRO A 53 -3.36 8.24 18.76
C PRO A 53 -2.70 8.07 20.14
N PHE A 54 -1.67 7.24 20.21
CA PHE A 54 -0.95 7.01 21.45
C PHE A 54 -0.40 8.33 22.00
N ASP A 55 -0.62 8.58 23.29
CA ASP A 55 0.03 9.66 24.03
C ASP A 55 1.54 9.36 24.16
N ASP A 56 2.36 10.39 24.31
CA ASP A 56 3.83 10.29 24.52
C ASP A 56 4.19 9.73 25.91
N THR A 57 3.20 9.23 26.66
CA THR A 57 3.40 8.59 27.96
C THR A 57 4.05 7.22 27.76
N PRO A 58 5.19 6.92 28.42
CA PRO A 58 5.87 5.63 28.28
C PRO A 58 4.92 4.46 28.51
N ALA A 59 4.88 3.53 27.56
CA ALA A 59 4.04 2.34 27.66
C ALA A 59 4.54 1.45 28.83
N PRO A 60 3.68 1.08 29.80
CA PRO A 60 4.11 0.29 30.95
C PRO A 60 4.60 -1.12 30.54
N GLU A 61 4.12 -1.64 29.41
CA GLU A 61 4.52 -2.93 28.86
C GLU A 61 4.78 -2.74 27.36
N CYS A 62 5.93 -3.20 26.85
CA CYS A 62 6.18 -3.23 25.41
C CYS A 62 5.39 -4.38 24.78
N GLN A 63 4.09 -4.18 24.69
CA GLN A 63 3.20 -5.00 23.91
C GLN A 63 2.97 -4.30 22.59
N TYR A 64 2.78 -5.08 21.54
CA TYR A 64 2.01 -4.66 20.38
C TYR A 64 0.62 -4.27 20.89
N LEU A 65 0.47 -3.07 21.45
CA LEU A 65 -0.82 -2.52 21.79
C LEU A 65 -1.47 -2.25 20.45
N VAL A 66 -2.28 -3.21 20.00
CA VAL A 66 -3.22 -2.97 18.91
C VAL A 66 -4.25 -2.04 19.52
N SER A 67 -4.31 -0.79 19.05
CA SER A 67 -5.40 0.10 19.43
C SER A 67 -6.73 -0.64 19.23
N GLU A 68 -7.59 -0.68 20.25
CA GLU A 68 -8.91 -1.27 20.11
C GLU A 68 -9.73 -0.47 19.09
N GLY A 69 -10.13 -1.11 17.99
CA GLY A 69 -10.96 -0.51 16.94
C GLY A 69 -10.62 -1.11 15.58
N GLU A 70 -11.64 -1.56 14.85
CA GLU A 70 -11.50 -2.08 13.49
C GLU A 70 -11.27 -0.90 12.52
N ILE A 71 -10.10 -0.86 11.88
CA ILE A 71 -9.80 0.10 10.82
C ILE A 71 -10.15 -0.58 9.49
N ALA A 72 -10.87 0.14 8.62
CA ALA A 72 -11.14 -0.36 7.29
C ALA A 72 -9.82 -0.49 6.50
N PRO A 73 -9.57 -1.64 5.84
CA PRO A 73 -8.38 -1.78 5.01
C PRO A 73 -8.42 -0.82 3.82
N VAL A 74 -7.24 -0.36 3.43
CA VAL A 74 -7.01 0.52 2.27
C VAL A 74 -6.22 -0.25 1.23
N THR A 75 -6.63 -0.17 -0.02
CA THR A 75 -5.88 -0.73 -1.15
C THR A 75 -4.93 0.33 -1.70
N ILE A 76 -3.64 0.02 -1.75
CA ILE A 76 -2.66 0.79 -2.51
C ILE A 76 -2.65 0.25 -3.93
N ARG A 77 -3.16 1.03 -4.88
CA ARG A 77 -3.22 0.68 -6.30
C ARG A 77 -2.11 1.42 -7.05
N ILE A 78 -1.34 0.69 -7.84
CA ILE A 78 -0.15 1.21 -8.52
C ILE A 78 -0.33 0.92 -10.00
N VAL A 79 -0.33 1.96 -10.83
CA VAL A 79 -0.61 1.86 -12.27
C VAL A 79 0.61 2.31 -13.05
N ASN A 80 1.02 1.53 -14.04
CA ASN A 80 2.06 1.92 -14.99
C ASN A 80 1.41 2.50 -16.25
N GLU A 81 1.42 3.82 -16.38
CA GLU A 81 0.94 4.53 -17.59
C GLU A 81 2.04 4.74 -18.63
N GLY A 82 3.27 4.38 -18.30
CA GLY A 82 4.43 4.44 -19.19
C GLY A 82 4.42 3.37 -20.27
N ASP A 83 5.47 3.38 -21.08
CA ASP A 83 5.69 2.45 -22.20
C ASP A 83 6.78 1.40 -21.92
N GLU A 84 7.40 1.44 -20.75
CA GLU A 84 8.42 0.49 -20.29
C GLU A 84 7.92 -0.39 -19.14
N VAL A 85 8.54 -1.56 -18.95
CA VAL A 85 8.30 -2.38 -17.76
C VAL A 85 8.98 -1.73 -16.56
N LEU A 86 8.22 -1.56 -15.47
CA LEU A 86 8.73 -1.00 -14.22
C LEU A 86 8.83 -2.10 -13.16
N TYR A 87 9.93 -2.08 -12.41
CA TYR A 87 10.19 -3.02 -11.33
C TYR A 87 9.91 -2.37 -9.99
N LEU A 88 8.92 -2.88 -9.26
CA LEU A 88 8.51 -2.38 -7.95
C LEU A 88 9.09 -3.24 -6.84
N THR A 89 9.74 -2.58 -5.88
CA THR A 89 10.26 -3.21 -4.67
C THR A 89 9.87 -2.39 -3.42
N GLY A 90 9.95 -3.01 -2.25
CA GLY A 90 9.82 -2.28 -1.00
C GLY A 90 11.06 -1.38 -0.78
N PRO A 91 10.91 -0.13 -0.31
CA PRO A 91 12.03 0.80 -0.15
C PRO A 91 12.96 0.49 1.04
N GLY A 92 12.95 -0.74 1.56
CA GLY A 92 13.74 -1.14 2.73
C GLY A 92 13.98 -2.65 2.83
N SER A 93 14.99 -3.01 3.62
CA SER A 93 15.26 -4.40 4.00
C SER A 93 14.24 -4.83 5.05
N CYS A 94 13.55 -5.95 4.84
CA CYS A 94 12.51 -6.48 5.74
C CYS A 94 11.13 -5.81 5.63
N ILE A 95 10.59 -5.68 4.42
CA ILE A 95 9.21 -5.19 4.20
C ILE A 95 8.40 -6.30 3.52
N ARG A 96 7.23 -6.65 4.08
CA ARG A 96 6.26 -7.60 3.49
C ARG A 96 5.33 -6.98 2.45
N THR A 97 5.45 -5.69 2.24
CA THR A 97 4.71 -4.86 1.30
C THR A 97 5.69 -4.23 0.30
N HIS A 98 5.18 -3.88 -0.88
CA HIS A 98 5.95 -3.18 -1.92
C HIS A 98 5.96 -1.66 -1.75
N PHE A 99 5.46 -1.16 -0.63
CA PHE A 99 5.42 0.26 -0.28
C PHE A 99 5.86 0.46 1.17
N ALA A 100 6.32 1.67 1.48
CA ALA A 100 6.50 2.16 2.84
C ALA A 100 5.60 3.37 3.11
N LEU A 101 5.44 3.68 4.38
CA LEU A 101 4.64 4.81 4.84
C LEU A 101 5.53 5.78 5.63
N ARG A 102 5.27 7.07 5.50
CA ARG A 102 5.85 8.14 6.34
C ARG A 102 4.77 9.00 6.95
N ASP A 103 5.06 9.53 8.13
CA ASP A 103 4.21 10.52 8.79
C ASP A 103 4.36 11.92 8.18
N ALA A 104 3.62 12.89 8.72
CA ALA A 104 3.63 14.28 8.29
C ALA A 104 5.00 14.99 8.45
N ASP A 105 5.88 14.44 9.29
CA ASP A 105 7.22 14.97 9.57
C ASP A 105 8.32 14.24 8.78
N ASP A 106 7.93 13.48 7.73
CA ASP A 106 8.81 12.66 6.88
C ASP A 106 9.54 11.53 7.64
N ARG A 107 9.01 11.10 8.79
CA ARG A 107 9.57 9.97 9.56
C ARG A 107 8.99 8.66 9.04
N PRO A 108 9.83 7.65 8.74
CA PRO A 108 9.35 6.34 8.32
C PRO A 108 8.67 5.62 9.47
N PHE A 109 7.52 5.00 9.20
CA PHE A 109 6.99 3.98 10.09
C PHE A 109 7.86 2.72 9.96
N PRO A 110 8.38 2.17 11.07
CA PRO A 110 9.09 0.90 11.04
C PRO A 110 8.23 -0.22 10.45
N ALA A 111 8.88 -1.16 9.76
CA ALA A 111 8.24 -2.38 9.37
C ALA A 111 7.83 -3.15 10.64
N PRO A 112 6.62 -3.75 10.70
CA PRO A 112 6.17 -4.49 11.88
C PRO A 112 7.16 -5.58 12.31
N GLU A 113 7.84 -6.22 11.36
CA GLU A 113 8.83 -7.26 11.59
C GLU A 113 10.14 -6.76 12.21
N CYS A 114 10.35 -5.45 12.22
CA CYS A 114 11.52 -4.78 12.75
C CYS A 114 11.34 -4.26 14.17
N VAL A 115 10.21 -4.56 14.81
CA VAL A 115 9.95 -4.07 16.16
C VAL A 115 9.72 -5.21 17.14
N SER A 116 10.42 -5.14 18.27
CA SER A 116 10.50 -6.21 19.27
C SER A 116 9.49 -6.01 20.39
N ALA A 117 8.93 -7.12 20.89
CA ALA A 117 8.18 -7.10 22.15
C ALA A 117 9.14 -6.93 23.35
N CYS A 118 8.61 -6.58 24.53
CA CYS A 118 9.40 -6.43 25.77
C CYS A 118 10.27 -7.66 26.05
N GLU A 119 9.69 -8.84 25.87
CA GLU A 119 10.33 -10.14 26.12
C GLU A 119 11.56 -10.32 25.23
N ASP A 120 11.40 -10.06 23.92
CA ASP A 120 12.48 -10.11 22.94
C ASP A 120 13.55 -9.06 23.23
N ALA A 121 13.13 -7.87 23.66
CA ALA A 121 14.05 -6.78 24.00
C ALA A 121 14.91 -7.11 25.24
N LEU A 122 14.32 -7.77 26.24
CA LEU A 122 15.02 -8.27 27.42
C LEU A 122 16.00 -9.40 27.11
N GLU A 123 15.75 -10.16 26.04
CA GLU A 123 16.65 -11.19 25.53
C GLU A 123 17.75 -10.65 24.58
N GLY A 124 17.74 -9.34 24.29
CA GLY A 124 18.69 -8.69 23.39
C GLY A 124 18.37 -8.89 21.89
N ASN A 125 17.16 -9.32 21.56
CA ASN A 125 16.68 -9.51 20.19
C ASN A 125 16.07 -8.21 19.64
N CYS A 126 16.90 -7.19 19.44
CA CYS A 126 16.49 -5.79 19.18
C CYS A 126 16.37 -5.42 17.69
N GLY A 127 16.29 -6.41 16.80
CA GLY A 127 16.38 -6.18 15.36
C GLY A 127 15.27 -6.88 14.60
N CYS A 128 15.18 -6.55 13.31
CA CYS A 128 14.31 -7.29 12.42
C CYS A 128 14.64 -8.79 12.45
N LEU A 129 13.62 -9.63 12.27
CA LEU A 129 13.79 -11.08 12.18
C LEU A 129 14.93 -11.43 11.20
N ALA A 130 15.89 -12.26 11.63
CA ALA A 130 17.06 -12.60 10.81
C ALA A 130 16.73 -13.17 9.42
N ASN A 131 15.51 -13.71 9.24
CA ASN A 131 14.98 -14.22 7.97
C ASN A 131 13.69 -13.48 7.60
N CYS A 132 13.72 -12.16 7.52
CA CYS A 132 12.57 -11.44 6.99
C CYS A 132 12.26 -11.90 5.57
N PRO A 133 11.03 -12.36 5.29
CA PRO A 133 10.64 -12.70 3.93
C PRO A 133 10.69 -11.43 3.10
N LEU A 134 11.60 -11.40 2.13
CA LEU A 134 11.62 -10.35 1.12
C LEU A 134 10.48 -10.64 0.15
N VAL A 135 9.63 -9.65 -0.09
CA VAL A 135 8.67 -9.73 -1.18
C VAL A 135 9.42 -9.82 -2.50
N GLY A 136 8.97 -10.71 -3.39
CA GLY A 136 9.50 -10.76 -4.75
C GLY A 136 9.27 -9.42 -5.46
N THR A 137 10.14 -9.08 -6.41
CA THR A 137 10.01 -7.84 -7.18
C THR A 137 8.83 -7.97 -8.16
N ILE A 138 8.00 -6.94 -8.25
CA ILE A 138 6.89 -6.91 -9.22
C ILE A 138 7.43 -6.33 -10.53
N ALA A 139 7.34 -7.08 -11.62
CA ALA A 139 7.47 -6.55 -12.97
C ALA A 139 6.09 -6.07 -13.41
N LEU A 140 5.90 -4.75 -13.47
CA LEU A 140 4.66 -4.09 -13.85
C LEU A 140 4.76 -3.63 -15.30
N HIS A 141 4.01 -4.29 -16.20
CA HIS A 141 4.05 -3.99 -17.63
C HIS A 141 3.29 -2.71 -17.97
N PRO A 142 3.56 -2.09 -19.14
CA PRO A 142 2.79 -0.95 -19.65
C PRO A 142 1.29 -1.18 -19.61
N GLY A 143 0.55 -0.23 -19.03
CA GLY A 143 -0.91 -0.31 -18.82
C GLY A 143 -1.35 -1.26 -17.71
N GLY A 144 -0.42 -1.95 -17.04
CA GLY A 144 -0.71 -2.85 -15.94
C GLY A 144 -0.99 -2.12 -14.62
N ALA A 145 -1.62 -2.85 -13.69
CA ALA A 145 -1.87 -2.38 -12.33
C ALA A 145 -1.52 -3.45 -11.29
N PHE A 146 -0.94 -3.02 -10.17
CA PHE A 146 -0.70 -3.85 -9.00
C PHE A 146 -1.45 -3.29 -7.79
N GLU A 147 -2.10 -4.16 -7.02
CA GLU A 147 -2.84 -3.78 -5.81
C GLU A 147 -2.24 -4.47 -4.59
N ALA A 148 -1.93 -3.68 -3.57
CA ALA A 148 -1.44 -4.16 -2.28
C ALA A 148 -2.39 -3.71 -1.15
N PRO A 149 -2.95 -4.64 -0.37
CA PRO A 149 -3.77 -4.26 0.77
C PRO A 149 -2.90 -3.72 1.91
N TRP A 150 -3.39 -2.66 2.54
CA TRP A 150 -2.91 -2.12 3.80
C TRP A 150 -4.04 -2.23 4.82
N ASP A 151 -3.76 -2.75 6.00
CA ASP A 151 -4.76 -2.94 7.06
C ASP A 151 -5.11 -1.63 7.80
N GLY A 152 -4.54 -0.50 7.39
CA GLY A 152 -4.78 0.80 8.00
C GLY A 152 -3.98 1.05 9.29
N TYR A 153 -3.14 0.11 9.71
CA TYR A 153 -2.27 0.26 10.88
C TYR A 153 -0.83 0.57 10.47
N THR A 154 -0.17 1.35 11.31
CA THR A 154 1.26 1.63 11.25
C THR A 154 1.92 1.18 12.54
N VAL A 155 3.24 1.06 12.54
CA VAL A 155 4.01 0.90 13.78
C VAL A 155 4.73 2.20 14.07
N SER A 156 4.60 2.71 15.30
CA SER A 156 5.43 3.79 15.83
C SER A 156 6.40 3.22 16.87
N THR A 157 7.51 3.92 17.10
CA THR A 157 8.41 3.64 18.23
C THR A 157 8.12 4.60 19.38
N GLN A 158 8.18 4.09 20.60
CA GLN A 158 8.16 4.88 21.82
C GLN A 158 9.30 4.43 22.74
N GLU A 159 9.65 5.30 23.69
CA GLU A 159 10.58 4.94 24.75
C GLU A 159 10.01 3.76 25.56
N ALA A 160 10.78 2.69 25.64
CA ALA A 160 10.50 1.53 26.45
C ALA A 160 10.49 1.92 27.92
N SER A 161 9.58 1.32 28.71
CA SER A 161 9.70 1.44 30.16
C SER A 161 11.07 0.90 30.63
N PRO A 162 11.60 1.38 31.77
CA PRO A 162 12.86 0.85 32.31
C PRO A 162 12.86 -0.66 32.53
N GLU A 163 11.69 -1.27 32.67
CA GLU A 163 11.50 -2.71 32.82
C GLU A 163 11.65 -3.48 31.50
N CYS A 164 11.52 -2.82 30.36
CA CYS A 164 11.68 -3.38 29.01
C CYS A 164 12.91 -2.87 28.26
N ALA A 165 13.59 -1.83 28.79
CA ALA A 165 14.67 -1.15 28.07
C ALA A 165 15.86 -2.04 27.70
N GLY A 166 16.08 -3.14 28.43
CA GLY A 166 17.01 -4.22 28.08
C GLY A 166 18.37 -3.76 27.54
N ASP A 167 18.91 -4.52 26.60
CA ASP A 167 20.10 -4.12 25.82
C ASP A 167 19.71 -3.38 24.50
N CYS A 168 18.42 -3.11 24.29
CA CYS A 168 17.86 -2.65 23.01
C CYS A 168 17.71 -1.14 22.85
N ALA A 169 18.57 -0.36 23.50
CA ALA A 169 18.52 1.11 23.49
C ALA A 169 17.18 1.74 23.95
N GLY A 170 16.25 0.95 24.47
CA GLY A 170 15.02 1.44 25.09
C GLY A 170 13.95 1.92 24.11
N GLU A 171 13.77 1.29 22.94
CA GLU A 171 12.64 1.58 22.04
C GLU A 171 11.69 0.38 21.92
N CYS A 172 10.39 0.67 21.88
CA CYS A 172 9.33 -0.34 21.76
C CYS A 172 8.30 0.04 20.69
N GLY A 173 7.79 -0.98 20.01
CA GLY A 173 6.84 -0.83 18.90
C GLY A 173 5.40 -0.79 19.35
N LEU A 174 4.65 0.15 18.81
CA LEU A 174 3.21 0.26 19.01
C LEU A 174 2.50 0.23 17.66
N ARG A 175 1.61 -0.76 17.48
CA ARG A 175 0.84 -0.90 16.25
C ARG A 175 -0.52 -0.23 16.40
N GLY A 176 -0.72 0.91 15.75
CA GLY A 176 -1.96 1.67 15.82
C GLY A 176 -2.29 2.37 14.51
N PRO A 177 -3.44 3.06 14.44
CA PRO A 177 -3.72 3.97 13.35
C PRO A 177 -2.61 5.03 13.27
N PRO A 178 -2.23 5.47 12.07
CA PRO A 178 -1.46 6.70 11.93
C PRO A 178 -2.20 7.87 12.58
N THR A 179 -1.44 8.87 13.02
CA THR A 179 -2.01 10.14 13.48
C THR A 179 -2.80 10.80 12.34
N ALA A 180 -3.96 11.36 12.64
CA ALA A 180 -4.74 12.08 11.65
C ALA A 180 -3.95 13.25 11.07
N GLY A 181 -3.90 13.36 9.74
CA GLY A 181 -3.05 14.32 9.04
C GLY A 181 -2.52 13.79 7.71
N PRO A 182 -1.65 14.54 7.03
CA PRO A 182 -1.00 14.07 5.84
C PRO A 182 -0.04 12.91 6.17
N MET A 183 -0.04 11.88 5.34
CA MET A 183 0.92 10.79 5.35
C MET A 183 1.39 10.52 3.93
N SER A 184 2.59 9.99 3.77
CA SER A 184 3.14 9.67 2.45
C SER A 184 3.22 8.16 2.24
N VAL A 185 2.79 7.71 1.06
CA VAL A 185 3.01 6.35 0.55
C VAL A 185 4.19 6.40 -0.42
N LEU A 186 5.20 5.58 -0.17
CA LEU A 186 6.46 5.56 -0.92
C LEU A 186 6.63 4.22 -1.62
N LEU A 187 7.00 4.29 -2.89
CA LEU A 187 7.33 3.14 -3.73
C LEU A 187 8.76 3.27 -4.24
N ALA A 188 9.51 2.18 -4.21
CA ALA A 188 10.78 2.09 -4.90
C ALA A 188 10.54 1.48 -6.29
N VAL A 189 10.87 2.25 -7.33
CA VAL A 189 10.64 1.93 -8.74
C VAL A 189 11.96 1.94 -9.49
N ALA A 190 12.23 0.90 -10.27
CA ALA A 190 13.40 0.83 -11.14
C ALA A 190 12.99 0.44 -12.57
N SER A 191 13.76 0.87 -13.56
CA SER A 191 13.60 0.46 -14.96
C SER A 191 14.47 -0.74 -15.35
N THR A 192 15.33 -1.20 -14.44
CA THR A 192 16.25 -2.33 -14.66
C THR A 192 16.31 -3.22 -13.42
N LEU A 193 16.57 -4.50 -13.65
CA LEU A 193 16.58 -5.54 -12.62
C LEU A 193 17.76 -6.50 -12.85
N ASP A 194 18.47 -6.85 -11.79
CA ASP A 194 19.41 -7.99 -11.80
C ASP A 194 18.65 -9.22 -11.30
N CYS A 195 18.43 -10.15 -12.21
CA CYS A 195 17.65 -11.38 -12.03
C CYS A 195 18.40 -12.60 -12.59
N GLY A 196 19.64 -12.43 -13.08
CA GLY A 196 20.32 -13.43 -13.90
C GLY A 196 19.58 -13.73 -15.20
N ASP A 197 19.23 -15.01 -15.42
CA ASP A 197 18.57 -15.49 -16.64
C ASP A 197 17.02 -15.50 -16.54
N ASP A 198 16.44 -15.12 -15.39
CA ASP A 198 15.02 -15.32 -15.06
C ASP A 198 14.21 -14.00 -14.93
N CYS A 199 14.59 -12.93 -15.64
CA CYS A 199 13.86 -11.64 -15.63
C CYS A 199 12.53 -11.69 -16.39
N ASP A 200 12.42 -12.60 -17.35
CA ASP A 200 11.27 -12.64 -18.23
C ASP A 200 10.12 -13.39 -17.54
N CYS A 201 9.00 -12.71 -17.38
CA CYS A 201 7.76 -13.30 -16.92
C CYS A 201 6.59 -12.87 -17.79
N GLU A 202 5.60 -13.76 -17.95
CA GLU A 202 4.35 -13.41 -18.60
C GLU A 202 3.44 -12.70 -17.58
N PRO A 203 2.94 -11.49 -17.88
CA PRO A 203 2.04 -10.79 -16.98
C PRO A 203 0.73 -11.55 -16.80
N ASN A 204 0.14 -11.43 -15.61
CA ASN A 204 -1.23 -11.87 -15.35
C ASN A 204 -2.26 -10.96 -16.04
N ALA A 205 -3.55 -11.19 -15.77
CA ALA A 205 -4.64 -10.42 -16.36
C ALA A 205 -4.60 -8.93 -15.97
N GLU A 206 -4.01 -8.63 -14.82
CA GLU A 206 -3.81 -7.28 -14.29
C GLU A 206 -2.55 -6.59 -14.85
N GLY A 207 -1.74 -7.28 -15.67
CA GLY A 207 -0.58 -6.69 -16.33
C GLY A 207 0.70 -6.71 -15.49
N TYR A 208 0.83 -7.59 -14.50
CA TYR A 208 2.05 -7.74 -13.72
C TYR A 208 2.46 -9.19 -13.50
N CYS A 209 3.71 -9.40 -13.13
CA CYS A 209 4.21 -10.69 -12.66
C CYS A 209 5.28 -10.52 -11.58
N ILE A 210 5.59 -11.60 -10.87
CA ILE A 210 6.58 -11.60 -9.78
C ILE A 210 7.86 -12.25 -10.31
N VAL A 211 8.98 -11.53 -10.18
CA VAL A 211 10.30 -11.98 -10.66
C VAL A 211 11.28 -12.15 -9.49
N PRO A 212 12.15 -13.17 -9.56
CA PRO A 212 13.28 -13.28 -8.65
C PRO A 212 14.33 -12.25 -9.07
N GLY A 213 14.57 -11.22 -8.27
CA GLY A 213 15.60 -10.24 -8.57
C GLY A 213 15.52 -9.00 -7.70
N TYR A 214 16.58 -8.21 -7.73
CA TYR A 214 16.66 -6.91 -7.07
C TYR A 214 17.06 -5.85 -8.10
N PRO A 215 16.58 -4.60 -7.94
CA PRO A 215 17.00 -3.51 -8.82
C PRO A 215 18.53 -3.37 -8.88
N GLU A 216 19.10 -3.22 -10.08
CA GLU A 216 20.56 -3.08 -10.26
C GLU A 216 21.11 -1.77 -9.67
N ALA A 217 20.25 -0.76 -9.59
CA ALA A 217 20.57 0.61 -9.18
C ALA A 217 19.63 1.08 -8.06
N PHE A 218 20.00 2.20 -7.43
CA PHE A 218 19.13 2.88 -6.46
C PHE A 218 17.79 3.18 -7.13
N PRO A 219 16.69 2.53 -6.68
CA PRO A 219 15.39 2.77 -7.27
C PRO A 219 15.00 4.23 -7.07
N SER A 220 14.31 4.79 -8.06
CA SER A 220 13.63 6.06 -7.91
C SER A 220 12.53 5.90 -6.88
N ILE A 221 12.38 6.89 -6.00
CA ILE A 221 11.28 6.92 -5.05
C ILE A 221 10.12 7.71 -5.65
N VAL A 222 8.99 7.05 -5.79
CA VAL A 222 7.72 7.69 -6.11
C VAL A 222 6.94 7.85 -4.82
N GLU A 223 6.41 9.05 -4.61
CA GLU A 223 5.72 9.42 -3.38
C GLU A 223 4.33 9.98 -3.69
N ARG A 224 3.35 9.57 -2.90
CA ARG A 224 2.00 10.15 -2.88
C ARG A 224 1.62 10.52 -1.47
N THR A 225 1.34 11.79 -1.24
CA THR A 225 0.75 12.26 0.01
C THR A 225 -0.76 12.03 0.00
N VAL A 226 -1.29 11.47 1.08
CA VAL A 226 -2.72 11.24 1.33
C VAL A 226 -3.10 11.79 2.70
N ALA A 227 -4.35 12.24 2.84
CA ALA A 227 -4.89 12.57 4.16
C ALA A 227 -5.30 11.28 4.89
N TRP A 228 -4.95 11.17 6.16
CA TRP A 228 -5.42 10.13 7.05
C TRP A 228 -6.37 10.70 8.11
N PRO A 229 -7.52 10.06 8.39
CA PRO A 229 -8.06 8.87 7.73
C PRO A 229 -8.42 9.19 6.28
N THR A 230 -8.13 8.28 5.37
CA THR A 230 -8.45 8.49 3.96
C THR A 230 -9.95 8.34 3.73
N PRO A 231 -10.62 9.27 3.00
CA PRO A 231 -12.01 9.09 2.59
C PRO A 231 -12.16 8.03 1.48
N CYS A 232 -11.06 7.65 0.84
CA CYS A 232 -11.06 6.68 -0.23
C CYS A 232 -10.48 5.34 0.26
N PRO A 233 -11.15 4.21 0.04
CA PRO A 233 -10.59 2.89 0.34
C PRO A 233 -9.45 2.51 -0.62
N VAL A 234 -9.19 3.33 -1.66
CA VAL A 234 -8.11 3.12 -2.63
C VAL A 234 -7.24 4.37 -2.68
N VAL A 235 -5.93 4.17 -2.56
CA VAL A 235 -4.90 5.18 -2.83
C VAL A 235 -4.21 4.77 -4.13
N GLU A 236 -4.40 5.58 -5.18
CA GLU A 236 -3.79 5.31 -6.48
C GLU A 236 -2.47 6.09 -6.67
N LEU A 237 -1.44 5.38 -7.13
CA LEU A 237 -0.15 5.92 -7.56
C LEU A 237 0.08 5.58 -9.03
N THR A 238 0.14 6.62 -9.86
CA THR A 238 0.43 6.50 -11.29
C THR A 238 1.91 6.70 -11.55
N LEU A 239 2.50 5.75 -12.28
CA LEU A 239 3.91 5.76 -12.68
C LEU A 239 4.01 6.14 -14.18
N PRO A 240 4.92 7.06 -14.55
CA PRO A 240 5.11 7.50 -15.92
C PRO A 240 5.93 6.53 -16.76
#